data_AF-A0A939XC91-F1
#
_entry.id   AF-A0A939XC91-F1
#
_cell.length_a   1.000
_cell.length_b   1.000
_cell.length_c   1.000
_cell.angle_alpha   90.00
_cell.angle_beta   90.00
_cell.angle_gamma   90.00
#
_symmetry.space_group_name_H-M   'P 1'
#
loop_
_entity.id
_entity.type
_entity.pdbx_description
1 polymer ?
#
loop_
_entity_poly.entity_id
_entity_poly.type
_entity_poly.pdbx_seq_one_letter_code
_entity_poly.pdbx_strand_id
1 'polypeptide(L)' 'MAKKETYEQVATELALKVTEPLGLELVDVEFVKEGGEYYLRVYIDKEGGVG' A
#
# COMPACT_ATOMS: atom_id res chain seq x y z
N MET A 1 -13.14 -4.49 -14.45
CA MET A 1 -11.98 -4.22 -13.58
C MET A 1 -11.52 -5.55 -13.02
N ALA A 2 -10.22 -5.86 -13.15
CA ALA A 2 -9.70 -7.14 -12.69
C ALA A 2 -9.72 -7.21 -11.16
N LYS A 3 -9.95 -8.38 -10.57
CA LYS A 3 -10.06 -8.57 -9.12
C LYS A 3 -8.82 -8.09 -8.35
N LYS A 4 -7.64 -8.19 -8.98
CA LYS A 4 -6.35 -7.70 -8.46
C LYS A 4 -6.36 -6.18 -8.31
N GLU A 5 -6.79 -5.48 -9.36
CA GLU A 5 -6.90 -4.02 -9.40
C GLU A 5 -7.83 -3.49 -8.29
N THR A 6 -8.88 -4.24 -7.94
CA THR A 6 -9.78 -3.89 -6.83
C THR A 6 -9.11 -3.96 -5.45
N TYR A 7 -8.25 -4.96 -5.20
CA TYR A 7 -7.58 -5.07 -3.90
C TYR A 7 -6.53 -3.98 -3.71
N GLU A 8 -5.75 -3.68 -4.74
CA GLU A 8 -4.76 -2.61 -4.74
C GLU A 8 -5.45 -1.25 -4.54
N GLN A 9 -6.55 -0.99 -5.24
CA GLN A 9 -7.33 0.24 -5.08
C GLN A 9 -7.87 0.43 -3.66
N VAL A 10 -8.56 -0.59 -3.12
CA VAL A 10 -9.12 -0.52 -1.75
C VAL A 10 -8.02 -0.34 -0.72
N ALA A 11 -6.91 -1.07 -0.87
CA ALA A 11 -5.77 -0.95 0.02
C ALA A 11 -5.11 0.43 -0.05
N THR A 12 -4.95 1.00 -1.25
CA THR A 12 -4.46 2.38 -1.45
C THR A 12 -5.34 3.40 -0.76
N GLU A 13 -6.67 3.33 -0.95
CA GLU A 13 -7.60 4.27 -0.30
C GLU A 13 -7.56 4.19 1.23
N LEU A 14 -7.38 2.98 1.78
CA LEU A 14 -7.23 2.78 3.22
C LEU A 14 -5.87 3.27 3.72
N ALA A 15 -4.80 2.97 2.98
CA ALA A 15 -3.46 3.38 3.32
C ALA A 15 -3.32 4.91 3.34
N LEU A 16 -3.85 5.61 2.33
CA LEU A 16 -3.86 7.08 2.28
C LEU A 16 -4.50 7.71 3.52
N LYS A 17 -5.66 7.19 3.95
CA LYS A 17 -6.35 7.66 5.15
C LYS A 17 -5.52 7.55 6.43
N VAL A 18 -4.55 6.63 6.45
CA VAL A 18 -3.62 6.43 7.57
C VAL A 18 -2.34 7.24 7.38
N THR A 19 -1.77 7.28 6.17
CA THR A 19 -0.48 7.92 5.89
C THR A 19 -0.57 9.44 5.87
N GLU A 20 -1.60 10.01 5.25
CA GLU A 20 -1.81 11.46 5.15
C GLU A 20 -1.80 12.18 6.52
N PRO A 21 -2.60 11.77 7.53
CA PRO A 21 -2.58 12.45 8.83
C PRO A 21 -1.28 12.23 9.62
N LEU A 22 -0.48 11.23 9.26
CA LEU A 22 0.82 10.94 9.87
C LEU A 22 1.99 11.65 9.18
N GLY A 23 1.72 12.38 8.09
CA GLY A 23 2.76 13.01 7.26
C GLY A 23 3.67 11.98 6.58
N LEU A 24 3.13 10.79 6.28
CA LEU A 24 3.80 9.73 5.54
C LEU A 24 3.34 9.79 4.08
N GLU A 25 4.26 9.57 3.16
CA GLU A 25 3.97 9.46 1.74
C GLU A 25 3.70 8.01 1.40
N LEU A 26 2.57 7.73 0.76
CA LEU A 26 2.30 6.42 0.20
C LEU A 26 2.98 6.32 -1.18
N VAL A 27 3.95 5.42 -1.31
CA VAL A 27 4.72 5.25 -2.54
C VAL A 27 4.03 4.29 -3.50
N ASP A 28 3.67 3.09 -3.02
CA ASP A 28 3.03 2.07 -3.86
C ASP A 28 2.27 1.01 -3.02
N VAL A 29 1.34 0.31 -3.65
CA VAL A 29 0.61 -0.82 -3.06
C VAL A 29 0.51 -1.95 -4.08
N GLU A 30 1.07 -3.11 -3.73
CA GLU A 30 1.14 -4.27 -4.63
C GLU A 30 0.40 -5.47 -4.04
N PHE A 31 -0.44 -6.11 -4.86
CA PHE A 31 -1.02 -7.42 -4.57
C PHE A 31 -0.30 -8.53 -5.34
N VAL A 32 0.53 -9.31 -4.65
CA VAL A 32 1.41 -10.32 -5.24
C VAL A 32 1.09 -11.73 -4.73
N LYS A 33 1.41 -12.74 -5.53
CA LYS A 33 1.29 -14.16 -5.14
C LYS A 33 2.67 -14.80 -5.17
N GLU A 34 3.16 -15.23 -4.02
CA GLU A 34 4.50 -15.83 -3.86
C GLU A 34 4.39 -17.09 -3.00
N GLY A 35 5.09 -18.16 -3.37
CA GLY A 35 5.05 -19.42 -2.61
C GLY A 35 3.66 -20.08 -2.51
N GLY A 36 2.68 -19.66 -3.31
CA GLY A 36 1.29 -20.12 -3.24
C GLY A 36 0.38 -19.25 -2.37
N GLU A 37 0.96 -18.32 -1.59
CA GLU A 37 0.27 -17.40 -0.69
C GLU A 37 0.09 -16.02 -1.37
N TYR A 38 -0.88 -15.24 -0.91
CA TYR A 38 -1.11 -13.87 -1.38
C TYR A 38 -0.59 -12.88 -0.35
N TYR A 39 0.14 -11.87 -0.81
CA TYR A 39 0.65 -10.77 0.00
C TYR A 39 0.12 -9.45 -0.53
N LEU A 40 -0.21 -8.57 0.40
CA LEU A 40 -0.48 -7.16 0.12
C LEU A 40 0.68 -6.36 0.72
N ARG A 41 1.45 -5.71 -0.14
CA ARG A 41 2.61 -4.91 0.25
C ARG A 41 2.25 -3.43 0.11
N VAL A 42 2.59 -2.64 1.12
CA VAL A 42 2.34 -1.20 1.17
C VAL A 42 3.69 -0.54 1.42
N TYR A 43 4.14 0.28 0.47
CA TYR A 43 5.39 1.00 0.56
C TYR A 43 5.10 2.44 0.98
N ILE A 44 5.74 2.88 2.06
CA ILE A 44 5.59 4.23 2.60
C ILE A 44 6.96 4.88 2.72
N ASP A 45 7.01 6.19 2.56
CA ASP A 45 8.16 7.02 2.85
C ASP A 45 7.79 8.14 3.83
N LYS A 46 8.79 8.78 4.41
CA LYS A 46 8.62 9.93 5.30
C LYS A 46 9.71 10.94 5.01
N GLU A 47 9.33 12.19 4.73
CA GLU A 47 10.30 13.29 4.67
C GLU A 47 11.04 13.39 6.02
N GLY A 48 12.35 13.10 6.01
CA GLY A 48 13.20 13.01 7.21
C GLY A 48 13.64 11.59 7.60
N GLY A 49 13.19 10.56 6.87
CA GLY A 49 13.58 9.17 7.05
C GLY A 49 12.67 8.39 7.99
N VAL A 50 12.56 7.09 7.72
CA VAL A 50 11.90 6.10 8.59
C VAL A 50 12.98 5.52 9.50
N GLY A 51 13.12 6.08 10.70
CA GLY A 51 14.09 5.67 11.73
C GLY A 51 13.44 5.48 13.08
#